data_AF-A0A5N5DAQ2-F1
#
_entry.id   AF-A0A5N5DAQ2-F1
#
_cell.length_a   1.000
_cell.length_b   1.000
_cell.length_c   1.000
_cell.angle_alpha   90.00
_cell.angle_beta   90.00
_cell.angle_gamma   90.00
#
_symmetry.space_group_name_H-M   'P 1'
#
loop_
_entity.id
_entity.type
_entity.pdbx_description
1 polymer ?
#
loop_
_entity_poly.entity_id
_entity_poly.type
_entity_poly.pdbx_seq_one_letter_code
_entity_poly.pdbx_strand_id
1 'polypeptide(L)'
;MAEPDPEAIHIPVSADDSNDSAFGDDISDTTSVASTIWRHRYENGRRYHKFREGAYCVGDWPAFYREALDHLRPGGWINQMEMAIQFKADDGTCPPDHTMAEWSKLFIETADKFGKTMKVADNMKTWITDAGFEDVNEVRFKLPVGPWSSDPKMKELGKWNLLYCYHGCEGWAMFLLTHVLKWKYEEVMVLVAKFKEALRDRKTHAYYDVSVVYGRKPSAP
;
A
#
# COMPACT_ATOMS: atom_id res chain seq x y z
N MET A 1 45.64 -19.56 13.92
CA MET A 1 46.56 -18.99 12.91
C MET A 1 45.83 -19.05 11.58
N ALA A 2 45.52 -18.00 10.84
CA ALA A 2 45.42 -16.56 11.05
C ALA A 2 44.45 -16.10 9.94
N GLU A 3 43.52 -15.19 10.24
CA GLU A 3 42.64 -14.57 9.25
C GLU A 3 43.44 -13.55 8.40
N PRO A 4 43.12 -13.37 7.11
CA PRO A 4 43.77 -12.37 6.28
C PRO A 4 43.17 -10.97 6.50
N ASP A 5 44.07 -10.00 6.62
CA ASP A 5 43.88 -8.56 6.78
C ASP A 5 43.23 -7.90 5.54
N PRO A 6 42.16 -7.09 5.67
CA PRO A 6 41.60 -6.34 4.56
C PRO A 6 42.22 -4.93 4.50
N GLU A 7 43.16 -4.73 3.58
CA GLU A 7 43.59 -3.38 3.18
C GLU A 7 42.39 -2.58 2.64
N ALA A 8 42.10 -1.48 3.32
CA ALA A 8 41.09 -0.52 2.93
C ALA A 8 41.51 0.23 1.65
N ILE A 9 40.71 0.08 0.60
CA ILE A 9 40.84 0.86 -0.64
C ILE A 9 40.40 2.31 -0.35
N HIS A 10 41.37 3.23 -0.36
CA HIS A 10 41.13 4.65 -0.16
C HIS A 10 40.66 5.29 -1.48
N ILE A 11 39.40 5.72 -1.55
CA ILE A 11 38.86 6.52 -2.67
C ILE A 11 38.88 7.99 -2.24
N PRO A 12 39.62 8.89 -2.92
CA PRO A 12 39.59 10.31 -2.56
C PRO A 12 38.29 10.94 -3.05
N VAL A 13 37.53 11.55 -2.13
CA VAL A 13 36.33 12.34 -2.45
C VAL A 13 36.77 13.76 -2.76
N SER A 14 36.47 14.24 -3.97
CA SER A 14 36.61 15.64 -4.37
C SER A 14 35.63 16.49 -3.57
N ALA A 15 36.13 17.56 -2.94
CA ALA A 15 35.31 18.55 -2.27
C ALA A 15 34.50 19.35 -3.30
N ASP A 16 33.18 19.24 -3.24
CA ASP A 16 32.27 20.24 -3.78
C ASP A 16 31.27 20.62 -2.69
N ASP A 17 31.13 21.92 -2.50
CA ASP A 17 30.64 22.59 -1.31
C ASP A 17 29.15 22.90 -1.50
N SER A 18 28.28 22.04 -0.98
CA SER A 18 26.87 22.34 -0.80
C SER A 18 26.43 21.90 0.58
N ASN A 19 26.55 22.83 1.52
CA ASN A 19 26.12 22.71 2.92
C ASN A 19 24.58 22.59 3.00
N ASP A 20 24.07 21.36 2.84
CA ASP A 20 22.69 20.99 3.20
C ASP A 20 22.72 20.43 4.63
N SER A 21 22.57 21.30 5.63
CA SER A 21 22.60 20.94 7.06
C SER A 21 21.31 20.24 7.54
N ALA A 22 20.84 19.24 6.79
CA ALA A 22 19.69 18.40 7.17
C ALA A 22 20.07 17.25 8.14
N PHE A 23 21.36 17.06 8.40
CA PHE A 23 21.87 16.13 9.40
C PHE A 23 22.68 16.93 10.43
N GLY A 24 22.22 16.96 11.68
CA GLY A 24 23.06 17.41 12.78
C GLY A 24 24.24 16.47 12.94
N ASP A 25 25.42 17.04 13.21
CA ASP A 25 26.73 16.37 13.36
C ASP A 25 26.83 15.45 14.61
N ASP A 26 25.87 14.56 14.83
CA ASP A 26 25.87 13.60 15.95
C ASP A 26 25.39 12.19 15.55
N ILE A 27 25.81 11.71 14.38
CA ILE A 27 25.78 10.26 14.08
C ILE A 27 27.21 9.79 13.88
N SER A 28 27.72 9.06 14.89
CA SER A 28 29.02 8.41 14.84
C SER A 28 29.10 7.39 13.70
N ASP A 29 30.03 7.61 12.76
CA ASP A 29 30.31 6.76 11.59
C ASP A 29 30.78 5.33 11.95
N THR A 30 31.08 5.06 13.22
CA THR A 30 31.55 3.75 13.70
C THR A 30 30.48 2.96 14.47
N THR A 31 29.23 3.44 14.50
CA THR A 31 28.14 2.71 15.15
C THR A 31 27.71 1.53 14.28
N SER A 32 28.00 0.31 14.74
CA SER A 32 27.53 -0.90 14.06
C SER A 32 26.01 -0.91 13.95
N VAL A 33 25.50 -1.09 12.74
CA VAL A 33 24.07 -1.30 12.47
C VAL A 33 23.54 -2.39 13.41
N ALA A 34 22.48 -2.08 14.17
CA ALA A 34 21.92 -3.02 15.15
C ALA A 34 21.65 -4.39 14.51
N SER A 35 22.05 -5.47 15.18
CA SER A 35 21.91 -6.84 14.64
C SER A 35 20.46 -7.22 14.28
N THR A 36 19.48 -6.53 14.88
CA THR A 36 18.05 -6.62 14.56
C THR A 36 17.71 -6.23 13.13
N ILE A 37 18.44 -5.29 12.53
CA ILE A 37 18.22 -4.79 11.16
C ILE A 37 18.55 -5.90 10.14
N TRP A 38 19.54 -6.74 10.44
CA TRP A 38 19.95 -7.88 9.62
C TRP A 38 19.11 -9.14 9.82
N ARG A 39 18.19 -9.16 10.79
CA ARG A 39 17.29 -10.31 11.00
C ARG A 39 16.21 -10.31 9.93
N HIS A 40 16.47 -11.03 8.85
CA HIS A 40 15.48 -11.29 7.81
C HIS A 40 14.61 -12.51 8.14
N ARG A 41 13.40 -12.52 7.61
CA ARG A 41 12.54 -13.71 7.58
C ARG A 41 12.64 -14.35 6.19
N TYR A 42 12.87 -15.66 6.14
CA TYR A 42 12.91 -16.40 4.87
C TYR A 42 11.67 -17.28 4.78
N GLU A 43 10.81 -17.03 3.79
CA GLU A 43 9.60 -17.83 3.55
C GLU A 43 9.35 -18.01 2.06
N ASN A 44 8.94 -19.20 1.65
CA ASN A 44 8.63 -19.52 0.26
C ASN A 44 9.76 -19.09 -0.70
N GLY A 45 11.02 -19.29 -0.29
CA GLY A 45 12.21 -18.91 -1.06
C GLY A 45 12.50 -17.40 -1.13
N ARG A 46 11.78 -16.55 -0.39
CA ARG A 46 11.94 -15.09 -0.40
C ARG A 46 12.40 -14.54 0.94
N ARG A 47 13.19 -13.47 0.89
CA ARG A 47 13.70 -12.74 2.05
C ARG A 47 12.81 -11.52 2.34
N TYR A 48 12.26 -11.45 3.55
CA TYR A 48 11.42 -10.35 4.04
C TYR A 48 12.09 -9.60 5.19
N HIS A 49 11.80 -8.30 5.31
CA HIS A 49 12.20 -7.51 6.48
C HIS A 49 11.38 -7.93 7.71
N LYS A 50 11.96 -7.88 8.91
CA LYS A 50 11.29 -8.29 10.16
C LYS A 50 10.83 -7.12 11.05
N PHE A 51 11.22 -5.88 10.74
CA PHE A 51 11.16 -4.74 11.68
C PHE A 51 9.90 -4.67 12.58
N ARG A 52 8.71 -4.18 12.25
CA ARG A 52 7.50 -4.27 13.10
C ARG A 52 6.53 -5.27 12.50
N GLU A 53 6.94 -6.53 12.42
CA GLU A 53 6.20 -7.59 11.73
C GLU A 53 4.71 -7.61 12.10
N GLY A 54 3.84 -7.51 11.09
CA GLY A 54 2.39 -7.47 11.27
C GLY A 54 1.81 -6.15 11.79
N ALA A 55 2.62 -5.17 12.22
CA ALA A 55 2.17 -3.90 12.79
C ALA A 55 2.32 -2.68 11.86
N TYR A 56 2.79 -2.87 10.62
CA TYR A 56 3.06 -1.78 9.68
C TYR A 56 1.84 -1.03 9.14
N CYS A 57 0.65 -1.61 9.25
CA CYS A 57 -0.60 -1.00 8.77
C CYS A 57 -1.54 -0.67 9.92
N VAL A 58 -2.28 0.44 9.76
CA VAL A 58 -3.27 0.95 10.71
C VAL A 58 -4.35 -0.11 10.94
N GLY A 59 -4.54 -0.51 12.19
CA GLY A 59 -5.59 -1.44 12.60
C GLY A 59 -6.87 -0.74 13.06
N ASP A 60 -6.72 0.42 13.72
CA ASP A 60 -7.83 1.26 14.20
C ASP A 60 -7.76 2.63 13.52
N TRP A 61 -8.51 2.77 12.43
CA TRP A 61 -8.58 4.01 11.66
C TRP A 61 -9.25 5.15 12.44
N PRO A 62 -10.40 4.96 13.13
CA PRO A 62 -10.95 6.00 14.00
C PRO A 62 -9.97 6.52 15.05
N ALA A 63 -9.18 5.65 15.70
CA ALA A 63 -8.14 6.09 16.64
C ALA A 63 -7.05 6.90 15.95
N PHE A 64 -6.58 6.44 14.79
CA PHE A 64 -5.59 7.16 13.99
C PHE A 64 -6.06 8.57 13.63
N TYR A 65 -7.33 8.77 13.24
CA TYR A 65 -7.82 10.11 12.90
C TYR A 65 -7.98 11.03 14.12
N ARG A 66 -8.37 10.50 15.28
CA ARG A 66 -8.37 11.29 16.53
C ARG A 66 -6.96 11.74 16.88
N GLU A 67 -6.00 10.84 16.84
CA GLU A 67 -4.59 11.17 17.07
C GLU A 67 -4.06 12.19 16.05
N ALA A 68 -4.41 12.03 14.77
CA ALA A 68 -4.05 13.00 13.74
C ALA A 68 -4.64 14.38 14.06
N LEU A 69 -5.92 14.45 14.41
CA LEU A 69 -6.56 15.71 14.79
C LEU A 69 -5.86 16.36 15.99
N ASP A 70 -5.55 15.60 17.03
CA ASP A 70 -4.91 16.11 18.26
C ASP A 70 -3.55 16.77 17.96
N HIS A 71 -2.75 16.16 17.08
CA HIS A 71 -1.40 16.61 16.76
C HIS A 71 -1.33 17.64 15.62
N LEU A 72 -2.40 17.84 14.86
CA LEU A 72 -2.47 18.94 13.89
C LEU A 72 -2.54 20.30 14.61
N ARG A 73 -1.87 21.32 14.07
CA ARG A 73 -2.08 22.70 14.52
C ARG A 73 -3.52 23.16 14.22
N PRO A 74 -4.13 24.06 15.00
CA PRO A 74 -5.42 24.67 14.66
C PRO A 74 -5.42 25.21 13.22
N GLY A 75 -6.49 24.94 12.47
CA GLY A 75 -6.58 25.29 11.04
C GLY A 75 -5.71 24.47 10.09
N GLY A 76 -4.95 23.48 10.57
CA GLY A 76 -4.18 22.55 9.75
C GLY A 76 -5.06 21.58 8.95
N TRP A 77 -4.52 20.96 7.90
CA TRP A 77 -5.27 20.06 7.01
C TRP A 77 -4.73 18.64 7.05
N ILE A 78 -5.64 17.67 7.04
CA ILE A 78 -5.34 16.29 6.65
C ILE A 78 -5.68 16.09 5.17
N ASN A 79 -4.85 15.34 4.47
CA ASN A 79 -5.12 14.86 3.11
C ASN A 79 -4.71 13.39 3.04
N GLN A 80 -5.67 12.51 2.74
CA GLN A 80 -5.46 11.10 2.56
C GLN A 80 -6.01 10.65 1.21
N MET A 81 -5.18 9.89 0.48
CA MET A 81 -5.57 9.21 -0.74
C MET A 81 -5.53 7.69 -0.49
N GLU A 82 -6.59 7.00 -0.88
CA GLU A 82 -6.67 5.54 -0.79
C GLU A 82 -7.18 4.94 -2.10
N MET A 83 -6.62 3.79 -2.46
CA MET A 83 -7.09 2.96 -3.56
C MET A 83 -8.02 1.88 -3.00
N ALA A 84 -9.26 1.83 -3.46
CA ALA A 84 -10.15 0.73 -3.15
C ALA A 84 -9.63 -0.57 -3.76
N ILE A 85 -9.86 -1.70 -3.09
CA ILE A 85 -9.45 -3.02 -3.61
C ILE A 85 -10.56 -3.73 -4.39
N GLN A 86 -11.74 -3.11 -4.48
CA GLN A 86 -12.92 -3.69 -5.12
C GLN A 86 -12.93 -3.41 -6.62
N PHE A 87 -12.65 -4.45 -7.41
CA PHE A 87 -12.80 -4.39 -8.86
C PHE A 87 -14.28 -4.40 -9.24
N LYS A 88 -14.65 -3.50 -10.14
CA LYS A 88 -16.01 -3.35 -10.68
C LYS A 88 -15.95 -2.87 -12.12
N ALA A 89 -17.06 -3.02 -12.84
CA ALA A 89 -17.23 -2.50 -14.19
C ALA A 89 -18.63 -1.90 -14.33
N ASP A 90 -18.76 -0.79 -15.05
CA ASP A 90 -20.06 -0.12 -15.21
C ASP A 90 -20.98 -0.82 -16.23
N ASP A 91 -20.40 -1.62 -17.12
CA ASP A 91 -21.08 -2.27 -18.23
C ASP A 91 -21.37 -3.76 -17.98
N GLY A 92 -21.20 -4.21 -16.73
CA GLY A 92 -21.46 -5.58 -16.33
C GLY A 92 -20.42 -6.60 -16.78
N THR A 93 -19.27 -6.19 -17.32
CA THR A 93 -18.18 -7.11 -17.72
C THR A 93 -17.38 -7.68 -16.55
N CYS A 94 -17.64 -7.20 -15.32
CA CYS A 94 -17.08 -7.74 -14.07
C CYS A 94 -18.22 -8.01 -13.06
N PRO A 95 -19.09 -9.00 -13.32
CA PRO A 95 -20.16 -9.40 -12.40
C PRO A 95 -19.62 -9.99 -11.09
N PRO A 96 -20.46 -10.21 -10.05
CA PRO A 96 -20.02 -10.70 -8.74
C PRO A 96 -19.30 -12.05 -8.73
N ASP A 97 -19.56 -12.92 -9.70
CA ASP A 97 -18.93 -14.23 -9.92
C ASP A 97 -17.69 -14.16 -10.83
N HIS A 98 -17.32 -12.98 -11.32
CA HIS A 98 -16.10 -12.78 -12.07
C HIS A 98 -14.87 -12.91 -11.16
N THR A 99 -13.79 -13.52 -11.67
CA THR A 99 -12.57 -13.79 -10.89
C THR A 99 -11.99 -12.56 -10.19
N MET A 100 -12.07 -11.37 -10.80
CA MET A 100 -11.63 -10.13 -10.14
C MET A 100 -12.53 -9.71 -8.97
N ALA A 101 -13.85 -9.88 -9.08
CA ALA A 101 -14.79 -9.57 -8.02
C ALA A 101 -14.65 -10.56 -6.85
N GLU A 102 -14.49 -11.85 -7.15
CA GLU A 102 -14.18 -12.89 -6.16
C GLU A 102 -12.86 -12.62 -5.45
N TRP A 103 -11.83 -12.20 -6.19
CA TRP A 103 -10.55 -11.77 -5.62
C TRP A 103 -10.76 -10.63 -4.62
N SER A 104 -11.45 -9.55 -4.99
CA SER A 104 -11.74 -8.45 -4.07
C SER A 104 -12.46 -8.93 -2.80
N LYS A 105 -13.50 -9.75 -2.94
CA LYS A 105 -14.27 -10.29 -1.83
C LYS A 105 -13.39 -11.12 -0.88
N LEU A 106 -12.59 -12.04 -1.42
CA LEU A 106 -11.70 -12.89 -0.63
C LEU A 106 -10.72 -12.05 0.21
N PHE A 107 -10.13 -11.02 -0.38
CA PHE A 107 -9.16 -10.17 0.30
C PHE A 107 -9.81 -9.31 1.37
N ILE A 108 -10.98 -8.72 1.09
CA ILE A 108 -11.75 -7.97 2.09
C ILE A 108 -12.06 -8.86 3.30
N GLU A 109 -12.62 -10.05 3.09
CA GLU A 109 -13.00 -10.96 4.16
C GLU A 109 -11.79 -11.45 4.96
N THR A 110 -10.67 -11.70 4.28
CA THR A 110 -9.43 -12.14 4.93
C THR A 110 -8.80 -11.02 5.74
N ALA A 111 -8.79 -9.79 5.23
CA ALA A 111 -8.24 -8.63 5.90
C ALA A 111 -9.09 -8.23 7.11
N ASP A 112 -10.42 -8.32 7.01
CA ASP A 112 -11.34 -8.12 8.14
C ASP A 112 -11.09 -9.19 9.23
N LYS A 113 -10.89 -10.48 8.88
CA LYS A 113 -10.48 -11.53 9.84
C LYS A 113 -9.12 -11.26 10.50
N PHE A 114 -8.19 -10.65 9.77
CA PHE A 114 -6.89 -10.25 10.29
C PHE A 114 -6.96 -9.00 11.20
N GLY A 115 -8.10 -8.31 11.25
CA GLY A 115 -8.30 -7.09 12.03
C GLY A 115 -7.77 -5.84 11.36
N LYS A 116 -7.56 -5.86 10.04
CA LYS A 116 -7.08 -4.71 9.26
C LYS A 116 -7.90 -4.55 8.01
N THR A 117 -8.95 -3.75 8.09
CA THR A 117 -9.90 -3.61 7.00
C THR A 117 -9.27 -2.98 5.76
N MET A 118 -9.67 -3.46 4.58
CA MET A 118 -9.31 -2.88 3.28
C MET A 118 -10.42 -1.95 2.72
N LYS A 119 -11.42 -1.63 3.53
CA LYS A 119 -12.54 -0.73 3.16
C LYS A 119 -12.24 0.73 3.49
N VAL A 120 -10.96 1.12 3.57
CA VAL A 120 -10.55 2.45 4.02
C VAL A 120 -11.06 3.54 3.08
N ALA A 121 -10.91 3.35 1.77
CA ALA A 121 -11.40 4.27 0.74
C ALA A 121 -12.92 4.53 0.85
N ASP A 122 -13.69 3.57 1.37
CA ASP A 122 -15.15 3.69 1.51
C ASP A 122 -15.59 4.35 2.82
N ASN A 123 -14.75 4.32 3.85
CA ASN A 123 -15.13 4.78 5.19
C ASN A 123 -14.35 6.01 5.69
N MET A 124 -13.20 6.34 5.09
CA MET A 124 -12.31 7.38 5.62
C MET A 124 -12.96 8.76 5.69
N LYS A 125 -13.87 9.11 4.77
CA LYS A 125 -14.62 10.37 4.86
C LYS A 125 -15.42 10.46 6.15
N THR A 126 -16.17 9.41 6.45
CA THR A 126 -16.97 9.30 7.66
C THR A 126 -16.07 9.33 8.89
N TRP A 127 -15.01 8.52 8.92
CA TRP A 127 -14.09 8.47 10.07
C TRP A 127 -13.35 9.79 10.32
N ILE A 128 -12.95 10.51 9.27
CA ILE A 128 -12.34 11.84 9.40
C ILE A 128 -13.36 12.85 9.92
N THR A 129 -14.61 12.80 9.45
CA THR A 129 -15.68 13.66 9.95
C THR A 129 -15.97 13.37 11.43
N ASP A 130 -16.15 12.10 11.79
CA ASP A 130 -16.44 11.64 13.15
C ASP A 130 -15.31 11.96 14.14
N ALA A 131 -14.06 12.04 13.66
CA ALA A 131 -12.93 12.43 14.49
C ALA A 131 -12.98 13.91 14.90
N GLY A 132 -13.72 14.76 14.18
CA GLY A 132 -13.89 16.19 14.47
C GLY A 132 -13.20 17.13 13.48
N PHE A 133 -12.79 16.66 12.30
CA PHE A 133 -12.37 17.54 11.22
C PHE A 133 -13.57 18.29 10.62
N GLU A 134 -13.35 19.54 10.25
CA GLU A 134 -14.29 20.41 9.52
C GLU A 134 -13.96 20.44 8.03
N ASP A 135 -14.85 21.03 7.22
CA ASP A 135 -14.65 21.23 5.78
C ASP A 135 -14.26 19.93 5.04
N VAL A 136 -14.81 18.80 5.49
CA VAL A 136 -14.44 17.46 4.98
C VAL A 136 -15.02 17.25 3.58
N ASN A 137 -14.12 17.10 2.62
CA ASN A 137 -14.43 16.89 1.21
C ASN A 137 -13.86 15.56 0.73
N GLU A 138 -14.53 14.96 -0.25
CA GLU A 138 -14.09 13.73 -0.90
C GLU A 138 -14.14 13.90 -2.42
N VAL A 139 -13.08 13.47 -3.08
CA VAL A 139 -13.04 13.36 -4.54
C VAL A 139 -12.73 11.92 -4.90
N ARG A 140 -13.61 11.30 -5.69
CA ARG A 140 -13.42 9.93 -6.20
C ARG A 140 -13.12 9.93 -7.69
N PHE A 141 -12.15 9.10 -8.06
CA PHE A 141 -11.73 8.88 -9.45
C PHE A 141 -11.79 7.40 -9.77
N LYS A 142 -12.17 7.05 -10.99
CA LYS A 142 -12.08 5.67 -11.49
C LYS A 142 -10.65 5.44 -11.98
N LEU A 143 -9.99 4.39 -11.49
CA LEU A 143 -8.69 3.95 -11.98
C LEU A 143 -8.85 2.69 -12.83
N PRO A 144 -8.79 2.79 -14.17
CA PRO A 144 -8.95 1.66 -15.06
C PRO A 144 -7.88 0.60 -14.83
N VAL A 145 -8.26 -0.65 -15.07
CA VAL A 145 -7.35 -1.79 -15.12
C VAL A 145 -7.34 -2.27 -16.56
N GLY A 146 -6.32 -1.86 -17.31
CA GLY A 146 -6.17 -2.14 -18.72
C GLY A 146 -6.54 -0.97 -19.65
N PRO A 147 -6.17 -1.06 -20.94
CA PRO A 147 -6.28 0.02 -21.92
C PRO A 147 -7.68 0.15 -22.55
N TRP A 148 -8.76 -0.07 -21.78
CA TRP A 148 -10.11 -0.14 -22.34
C TRP A 148 -10.82 1.21 -22.46
N SER A 149 -10.40 2.23 -21.70
CA SER A 149 -11.03 3.56 -21.78
C SER A 149 -10.84 4.19 -23.17
N SER A 150 -11.85 4.91 -23.65
CA SER A 150 -11.76 5.69 -24.90
C SER A 150 -10.91 6.95 -24.73
N ASP A 151 -10.85 7.52 -23.53
CA ASP A 151 -10.01 8.66 -23.18
C ASP A 151 -8.52 8.27 -23.29
N PRO A 152 -7.70 8.98 -24.11
CA PRO A 152 -6.29 8.66 -24.29
C PRO A 152 -5.47 8.63 -23.00
N LYS A 153 -5.72 9.56 -22.07
CA LYS A 153 -5.00 9.65 -20.79
C LYS A 153 -5.37 8.49 -19.88
N MET A 154 -6.68 8.20 -19.77
CA MET A 154 -7.16 7.08 -18.95
C MET A 154 -6.75 5.72 -19.53
N LYS A 155 -6.67 5.62 -20.86
CA LYS A 155 -6.14 4.44 -21.55
C LYS A 155 -4.68 4.20 -21.23
N GLU A 156 -3.85 5.25 -21.23
CA GLU A 156 -2.44 5.14 -20.86
C GLU A 156 -2.29 4.76 -19.38
N LEU A 157 -2.97 5.47 -18.48
CA LEU A 157 -2.98 5.17 -17.06
C LEU A 157 -3.40 3.72 -16.78
N GLY A 158 -4.44 3.23 -17.47
CA GLY A 158 -4.91 1.85 -17.35
C GLY A 158 -3.88 0.80 -17.77
N LYS A 159 -2.98 1.10 -18.72
CA LYS A 159 -1.86 0.20 -19.08
C LYS A 159 -0.88 0.04 -17.93
N TRP A 160 -0.49 1.16 -17.32
CA TRP A 160 0.41 1.17 -16.18
C TRP A 160 -0.21 0.49 -14.97
N ASN A 161 -1.50 0.75 -14.72
CA ASN A 161 -2.20 0.13 -13.62
C ASN A 161 -2.38 -1.39 -13.82
N LEU A 162 -2.64 -1.84 -15.04
CA LEU A 162 -2.64 -3.27 -15.37
C LEU A 162 -1.32 -3.93 -15.03
N LEU A 163 -0.19 -3.29 -15.38
CA LEU A 163 1.14 -3.79 -15.05
C LEU A 163 1.37 -3.86 -13.53
N TYR A 164 0.96 -2.82 -12.80
CA TYR A 164 0.97 -2.78 -11.34
C TYR A 164 0.20 -3.95 -10.73
N CYS A 165 -1.05 -4.17 -11.13
CA CYS A 165 -1.85 -5.31 -10.67
C CYS A 165 -1.22 -6.65 -11.03
N TYR A 166 -0.75 -6.80 -12.28
CA TYR A 166 -0.22 -8.06 -12.78
C TYR A 166 1.05 -8.51 -12.04
N HIS A 167 1.95 -7.58 -11.71
CA HIS A 167 3.18 -7.90 -10.98
C HIS A 167 2.97 -7.93 -9.46
N GLY A 168 2.06 -7.12 -8.93
CA GLY A 168 1.81 -7.01 -7.49
C GLY A 168 0.97 -8.14 -6.89
N CYS A 169 0.04 -8.74 -7.66
CA CYS A 169 -1.00 -9.61 -7.12
C CYS A 169 -0.50 -10.79 -6.29
N GLU A 170 0.65 -11.36 -6.66
CA GLU A 170 1.25 -12.45 -5.89
C GLU A 170 1.71 -11.99 -4.51
N GLY A 171 2.44 -10.87 -4.44
CA GLY A 171 2.91 -10.31 -3.17
C GLY A 171 1.76 -9.95 -2.24
N TRP A 172 0.66 -9.43 -2.79
CA TRP A 172 -0.54 -9.12 -2.02
C TRP A 172 -1.20 -10.37 -1.44
N ALA A 173 -1.28 -11.45 -2.22
CA ALA A 173 -1.92 -12.69 -1.83
C ALA A 173 -1.13 -13.48 -0.78
N MET A 174 0.20 -13.50 -0.91
CA MET A 174 1.04 -14.45 -0.19
C MET A 174 0.82 -14.41 1.33
N PHE A 175 0.97 -13.24 1.95
CA PHE A 175 0.85 -13.16 3.41
C PHE A 175 -0.58 -13.49 3.87
N LEU A 176 -1.59 -12.81 3.34
CA LEU A 176 -2.97 -12.97 3.80
C LEU A 176 -3.47 -14.40 3.64
N LEU A 177 -3.27 -15.01 2.47
CA LEU A 177 -3.86 -16.33 2.22
C LEU A 177 -3.09 -17.45 2.93
N THR A 178 -1.75 -17.38 3.03
CA THR A 178 -0.99 -18.43 3.73
C THR A 178 -1.00 -18.26 5.25
N HIS A 179 -0.99 -17.04 5.78
CA HIS A 179 -0.89 -16.83 7.23
C HIS A 179 -2.25 -16.72 7.90
N VAL A 180 -3.22 -16.07 7.25
CA VAL A 180 -4.56 -15.87 7.84
C VAL A 180 -5.46 -17.04 7.48
N LEU A 181 -5.54 -17.42 6.20
CA LEU A 181 -6.39 -18.54 5.76
C LEU A 181 -5.71 -19.92 5.78
N LYS A 182 -4.41 -19.97 6.06
CA LYS A 182 -3.62 -21.23 6.10
C LYS A 182 -3.62 -22.02 4.79
N TRP A 183 -3.80 -21.34 3.66
CA TRP A 183 -3.65 -21.96 2.34
C TRP A 183 -2.20 -22.39 2.12
N LYS A 184 -2.03 -23.48 1.36
CA LYS A 184 -0.72 -23.90 0.87
C LYS A 184 -0.25 -22.93 -0.22
N TYR A 185 1.07 -22.84 -0.37
CA TYR A 185 1.70 -22.00 -1.40
C TYR A 185 1.12 -22.28 -2.79
N GLU A 186 0.93 -23.56 -3.13
CA GLU A 186 0.44 -24.00 -4.44
C GLU A 186 -0.99 -23.51 -4.70
N GLU A 187 -1.84 -23.51 -3.68
CA GLU A 187 -3.22 -23.02 -3.78
C GLU A 187 -3.25 -21.50 -4.05
N VAL A 188 -2.37 -20.75 -3.38
CA VAL A 188 -2.21 -19.31 -3.63
C VAL A 188 -1.75 -19.05 -5.06
N MET A 189 -0.77 -19.82 -5.56
CA MET A 189 -0.27 -19.66 -6.92
C MET A 189 -1.32 -19.98 -7.98
N VAL A 190 -2.22 -20.95 -7.73
CA VAL A 190 -3.37 -21.23 -8.61
C VAL A 190 -4.32 -20.02 -8.67
N LEU A 191 -4.64 -19.41 -7.52
CA LEU A 191 -5.48 -18.20 -7.50
C LEU A 191 -4.80 -17.03 -8.24
N VAL A 192 -3.51 -16.81 -7.99
CA VAL A 192 -2.71 -15.77 -8.65
C VAL A 192 -2.69 -15.97 -10.17
N ALA A 193 -2.56 -17.20 -10.65
CA ALA A 193 -2.61 -17.53 -12.07
C ALA A 193 -3.96 -17.17 -12.68
N LYS A 194 -5.08 -17.59 -12.06
CA LYS A 194 -6.44 -17.25 -12.52
C LYS A 194 -6.67 -15.73 -12.55
N PHE A 195 -6.22 -15.02 -11.52
CA PHE A 195 -6.36 -13.56 -11.47
C PHE A 195 -5.54 -12.87 -12.57
N LYS A 196 -4.31 -13.34 -12.83
CA LYS A 196 -3.47 -12.85 -13.94
C LYS A 196 -4.10 -13.10 -15.31
N GLU A 197 -4.80 -14.23 -15.49
CA GLU A 197 -5.58 -14.48 -16.70
C GLU A 197 -6.73 -13.50 -16.85
N ALA A 198 -7.50 -13.27 -15.79
CA ALA A 198 -8.59 -12.29 -15.79
C ALA A 198 -8.08 -10.86 -16.09
N LEU A 199 -6.95 -10.45 -15.53
CA LEU A 199 -6.32 -9.14 -15.80
C LEU A 199 -5.97 -8.93 -17.28
N ARG A 200 -5.67 -10.01 -18.01
CA ARG A 200 -5.33 -9.95 -19.43
C ARG A 200 -6.55 -9.95 -20.34
N ASP A 201 -7.74 -10.25 -19.82
CA ASP A 201 -8.96 -10.23 -20.64
C ASP A 201 -9.30 -8.81 -21.05
N ARG A 202 -9.25 -8.56 -22.36
CA ARG A 202 -9.56 -7.27 -22.97
C ARG A 202 -11.05 -6.98 -23.07
N LYS A 203 -11.90 -7.96 -22.78
CA LYS A 203 -13.36 -7.82 -22.72
C LYS A 203 -13.83 -7.28 -21.36
N THR A 204 -12.97 -7.34 -20.34
CA THR A 204 -13.28 -6.85 -19.01
C THR A 204 -12.88 -5.40 -18.87
N HIS A 205 -13.86 -4.53 -18.63
CA HIS A 205 -13.65 -3.09 -18.46
C HIS A 205 -13.57 -2.72 -16.97
N ALA A 206 -12.76 -3.46 -16.23
CA ALA A 206 -12.65 -3.30 -14.79
C ALA A 206 -11.92 -2.02 -14.40
N TYR A 207 -12.35 -1.43 -13.30
CA TYR A 207 -11.68 -0.38 -12.55
C TYR A 207 -11.87 -0.59 -11.05
N TYR A 208 -11.13 0.16 -10.26
CA TYR A 208 -11.47 0.41 -8.85
C TYR A 208 -11.40 1.91 -8.57
N ASP A 209 -12.03 2.35 -7.48
CA ASP A 209 -12.04 3.77 -7.13
C ASP A 209 -10.75 4.16 -6.41
N VAL A 210 -10.28 5.36 -6.68
CA VAL A 210 -9.32 6.09 -5.85
C VAL A 210 -10.09 7.20 -5.15
N SER A 211 -10.10 7.21 -3.83
CA SER A 211 -10.71 8.28 -3.04
C SER A 211 -9.63 9.17 -2.47
N VAL A 212 -9.83 10.48 -2.54
CA VAL A 212 -9.01 11.49 -1.87
C VAL A 212 -9.94 12.24 -0.92
N VAL A 213 -9.66 12.14 0.37
CA VAL A 213 -10.38 12.87 1.42
C VAL A 213 -9.44 13.87 2.07
N TYR A 214 -9.92 15.10 2.21
CA TYR A 214 -9.22 16.14 2.95
C TYR A 214 -10.19 16.89 3.85
N GLY A 215 -9.67 17.34 4.98
CA GLY A 215 -10.43 18.05 6.01
C GLY A 215 -9.52 18.92 6.85
N ARG A 216 -10.10 19.91 7.52
CA ARG A 216 -9.37 20.92 8.29
C ARG A 216 -9.63 20.71 9.78
N LYS A 217 -8.58 20.75 10.61
CA LYS A 217 -8.76 20.86 12.06
C LYS A 217 -9.47 22.18 12.36
N PRO A 218 -10.49 22.20 13.24
CA PRO A 218 -11.10 23.44 13.68
C PRO A 218 -10.04 24.48 14.05
N SER A 219 -10.28 25.73 13.64
CA SER A 219 -9.52 26.84 14.22
C SER A 219 -9.96 26.90 15.68
N ALA A 220 -9.03 27.09 16.63
CA ALA A 220 -9.44 27.33 18.01
C ALA A 220 -10.47 28.48 18.04
N PRO A 221 -11.47 28.43 18.94
CA PRO A 221 -12.41 29.53 19.09
C PRO A 221 -11.69 30.86 19.36
#